data_AF-A0A8H4QD69-F1
#
_entry.id   AF-A0A8H4QD69-F1
#
_cell.length_a   1.000
_cell.length_b   1.000
_cell.length_c   1.000
_cell.angle_alpha   90.00
_cell.angle_beta   90.00
_cell.angle_gamma   90.00
#
_symmetry.space_group_name_H-M   'P 1'
#
loop_
_entity.id
_entity.type
_entity.pdbx_description
1 polymer ?
#
loop_
_entity_poly.entity_id
_entity_poly.type
_entity_poly.pdbx_seq_one_letter_code
_entity_poly.pdbx_strand_id
1 'polypeptide(L)' 'MKFLAITIAALASVVAAGEYEKECKPATYSCTLEYGKPGWQVCNTSGKWEFAGFCPPKTHCKFNKVNGSPYCIPSDWKKE' A
#
# COMPACT_ATOMS: atom_id res chain seq x y z
N MET A 1 62.50 14.08 -12.25
CA MET A 1 61.04 14.27 -12.21
C MET A 1 60.45 13.27 -11.24
N LYS A 2 59.70 13.73 -10.23
CA LYS A 2 59.07 12.88 -9.21
C LYS A 2 57.65 12.60 -9.66
N PHE A 3 57.34 11.33 -9.93
CA PHE A 3 56.03 10.88 -10.38
C PHE A 3 55.03 11.01 -9.23
N LEU A 4 54.09 11.94 -9.39
CA LEU A 4 52.95 12.09 -8.49
C LEU A 4 52.01 10.90 -8.71
N ALA A 5 52.07 9.92 -7.81
CA ALA A 5 51.11 8.82 -7.77
C ALA A 5 49.77 9.37 -7.24
N ILE A 6 48.85 9.61 -8.17
CA ILE A 6 47.48 10.05 -7.87
C ILE A 6 46.71 8.81 -7.39
N THR A 7 46.50 8.71 -6.08
CA THR A 7 45.67 7.67 -5.47
C THR A 7 44.19 8.01 -5.68
N ILE A 8 43.53 7.28 -6.57
CA ILE A 8 42.08 7.39 -6.79
C ILE A 8 41.39 6.68 -5.63
N ALA A 9 40.86 7.45 -4.67
CA ALA A 9 39.99 6.93 -3.64
C ALA A 9 38.65 6.56 -4.28
N ALA A 10 38.39 5.25 -4.42
CA ALA A 10 37.09 4.75 -4.87
C ALA A 10 36.02 5.08 -3.81
N LEU A 11 35.12 6.01 -4.14
CA LEU A 11 33.92 6.26 -3.34
C LEU A 11 32.98 5.07 -3.50
N ALA A 12 33.00 4.14 -2.54
CA ALA A 12 32.00 3.10 -2.44
C ALA A 12 30.66 3.75 -2.06
N SER A 13 29.78 3.96 -3.04
CA SER A 13 28.41 4.38 -2.78
C SER A 13 27.65 3.22 -2.15
N VAL A 14 27.53 3.22 -0.82
CA VAL A 14 26.57 2.36 -0.13
C VAL A 14 25.17 2.87 -0.45
N VAL A 15 24.50 2.22 -1.41
CA VAL A 15 23.06 2.40 -1.56
C VAL A 15 22.45 1.70 -0.36
N ALA A 16 22.16 2.47 0.70
CA ALA A 16 21.25 2.01 1.72
C ALA A 16 19.91 1.78 1.02
N ALA A 17 19.65 0.54 0.61
CA ALA A 17 18.31 0.08 0.33
C ALA A 17 17.58 0.13 1.67
N GLY A 18 17.15 1.33 2.07
CA GLY A 18 16.32 1.50 3.24
C GLY A 18 15.10 0.63 3.01
N GLU A 19 14.92 -0.38 3.85
CA GLU A 19 13.66 -1.09 3.96
C GLU A 19 12.66 -0.05 4.45
N TYR A 20 12.02 0.67 3.52
CA TYR A 20 10.86 1.48 3.85
C TYR A 20 9.86 0.52 4.47
N GLU A 21 9.52 0.75 5.75
CA GLU A 21 8.57 -0.08 6.47
C GLU A 21 7.30 -0.18 5.62
N LYS A 22 6.98 -1.41 5.21
CA LYS A 22 5.80 -1.67 4.39
C LYS A 22 4.59 -1.60 5.30
N GLU A 23 3.67 -0.70 4.98
CA GLU A 23 2.38 -0.57 5.65
C GLU A 23 1.50 -1.80 5.40
N CYS A 24 1.70 -2.45 4.25
CA CYS A 24 0.90 -3.58 3.80
C CYS A 24 1.65 -4.53 2.87
N LYS A 25 1.08 -5.73 2.69
CA LYS A 25 1.56 -6.73 1.72
C LYS A 25 0.97 -6.41 0.34
N PRO A 26 1.77 -6.30 -0.74
CA PRO A 26 1.27 -6.07 -2.09
C PRO A 26 0.16 -7.04 -2.50
N ALA A 27 -0.78 -6.55 -3.32
CA ALA A 27 -1.97 -7.30 -3.77
C ALA A 27 -2.89 -7.76 -2.63
N THR A 28 -2.93 -6.99 -1.53
CA THR A 28 -3.97 -7.10 -0.50
C THR A 28 -4.91 -5.91 -0.57
N TYR A 29 -6.07 -6.07 0.06
CA TYR A 29 -7.14 -5.10 0.02
C TYR A 29 -7.58 -4.80 1.46
N SER A 30 -8.12 -3.62 1.70
CA SER A 30 -8.75 -3.26 2.97
C SER A 30 -9.95 -2.37 2.72
N CYS A 31 -10.93 -2.42 3.63
CA CYS A 31 -11.92 -1.36 3.74
C CYS A 31 -11.25 -0.11 4.33
N THR A 32 -11.70 1.06 3.90
CA THR A 32 -11.23 2.36 4.41
C THR A 32 -12.40 3.36 4.51
N LEU A 33 -12.15 4.48 5.19
CA LEU A 33 -13.03 5.63 5.29
C LEU A 33 -12.29 6.87 4.80
N GLU A 34 -12.51 7.26 3.55
CA GLU A 34 -11.92 8.46 2.97
C GLU A 34 -12.94 9.61 2.99
N TYR A 35 -12.56 10.75 3.57
CA TYR A 35 -13.45 11.91 3.76
C TYR A 35 -14.81 11.57 4.41
N GLY A 36 -14.81 10.59 5.31
CA GLY A 36 -16.02 10.09 5.97
C GLY A 36 -16.93 9.22 5.09
N LYS A 37 -16.50 8.85 3.88
CA LYS A 37 -17.24 7.96 2.98
C LYS A 37 -16.61 6.56 2.96
N PRO A 38 -17.42 5.48 3.04
CA PRO A 38 -16.89 4.12 2.96
C PRO A 38 -16.29 3.86 1.58
N GLY A 39 -15.17 3.14 1.56
CA GLY A 39 -14.49 2.75 0.34
C GLY A 39 -13.54 1.58 0.57
N TRP A 40 -12.66 1.34 -0.40
CA TRP A 40 -11.60 0.36 -0.27
C TRP A 40 -10.27 0.90 -0.80
N GLN A 41 -9.20 0.29 -0.34
CA GLN A 41 -7.83 0.56 -0.73
C GLN A 41 -7.12 -0.73 -1.13
N VAL A 42 -6.13 -0.60 -2.00
CA VAL A 42 -5.29 -1.69 -2.52
C VAL A 42 -3.86 -1.43 -2.08
N CYS A 43 -3.18 -2.48 -1.63
CA CYS A 43 -1.76 -2.37 -1.35
C CYS A 43 -0.96 -2.44 -2.66
N ASN A 44 -0.24 -1.36 -2.98
CA ASN A 44 0.60 -1.28 -4.16
C ASN A 44 1.90 -2.12 -4.02
N THR A 45 2.69 -2.20 -5.09
CA THR A 45 3.94 -2.98 -5.12
C THR A 45 5.02 -2.45 -4.19
N SER A 46 4.94 -1.19 -3.78
CA SER A 46 5.83 -0.56 -2.81
C SER A 46 5.41 -0.81 -1.36
N GLY A 47 4.31 -1.54 -1.12
CA GLY A 47 3.82 -1.83 0.23
C GLY A 47 3.11 -0.66 0.89
N LYS A 48 2.53 0.25 0.10
CA LYS A 48 1.72 1.38 0.57
C LYS A 48 0.26 1.20 0.19
N TRP A 49 -0.64 1.70 1.04
CA TRP A 49 -2.05 1.72 0.73
C TRP A 49 -2.37 2.81 -0.29
N GLU A 50 -3.04 2.42 -1.37
CA GLU A 50 -3.57 3.32 -2.39
C GLU A 50 -5.09 3.26 -2.36
N PHE A 51 -5.74 4.41 -2.28
CA PHE A 51 -7.19 4.49 -2.37
C PHE A 51 -7.66 4.01 -3.74
N ALA A 52 -8.62 3.07 -3.76
CA ALA A 52 -9.06 2.42 -4.99
C ALA A 52 -10.50 2.75 -5.38
N GLY A 53 -11.33 3.22 -4.44
CA GLY A 53 -12.67 3.69 -4.76
C GLY A 53 -13.59 3.84 -3.57
N PHE A 54 -14.66 4.62 -3.79
CA PHE A 54 -15.76 4.76 -2.84
C PHE A 54 -16.82 3.69 -3.07
N CYS A 55 -17.45 3.25 -1.99
CA CYS A 55 -18.67 2.48 -2.08
C CYS A 55 -19.84 3.36 -2.56
N PRO A 56 -20.79 2.79 -3.33
CA PRO A 56 -22.00 3.50 -3.74
C PRO A 56 -22.81 4.05 -2.55
N PRO A 57 -23.65 5.08 -2.76
CA PRO A 57 -24.55 5.58 -1.71
C PRO A 57 -25.40 4.45 -1.08
N LYS A 58 -25.67 4.57 0.23
CA LYS A 58 -26.44 3.59 1.04
C LYS A 58 -25.81 2.19 1.14
N THR A 59 -24.51 2.08 0.85
CA THR A 59 -23.74 0.86 1.08
C THR A 59 -22.60 1.12 2.06
N HIS A 60 -22.03 0.06 2.62
CA HIS A 60 -20.81 0.13 3.44
C HIS A 60 -19.80 -0.93 2.99
N CYS A 61 -18.52 -0.66 3.20
CA CYS A 61 -17.48 -1.63 2.90
C CYS A 61 -17.45 -2.72 3.98
N LYS A 62 -17.46 -3.98 3.55
CA LYS A 62 -17.24 -5.15 4.39
C LYS A 62 -16.17 -6.04 3.79
N PHE A 63 -15.15 -6.34 4.58
CA PHE A 63 -14.08 -7.23 4.16
C PHE A 63 -14.51 -8.70 4.33
N ASN A 64 -14.46 -9.48 3.25
CA ASN A 64 -14.69 -10.91 3.29
C ASN A 64 -13.36 -11.64 3.53
N LYS A 65 -13.18 -12.18 4.73
CA LYS A 65 -11.96 -12.91 5.10
C LYS A 65 -11.76 -14.22 4.36
N VAL A 66 -12.82 -14.82 3.80
CA VAL A 66 -12.74 -16.11 3.09
C VAL A 66 -11.99 -15.96 1.76
N ASN A 67 -12.22 -14.86 1.05
CA ASN A 67 -11.57 -14.59 -0.24
C ASN A 67 -10.62 -13.37 -0.22
N GLY A 68 -10.48 -12.72 0.93
CA GLY A 68 -9.55 -11.60 1.12
C GLY A 68 -9.95 -10.33 0.37
N SER A 69 -11.24 -10.13 0.07
CA SER A 69 -11.70 -9.01 -0.76
C SER A 69 -12.76 -8.14 -0.06
N PRO A 70 -12.73 -6.81 -0.26
CA PRO A 70 -13.76 -5.88 0.20
C PRO A 70 -14.99 -5.92 -0.72
N TYR A 71 -16.16 -5.74 -0.12
CA TYR A 71 -17.43 -5.64 -0.83
C TYR A 71 -18.22 -4.45 -0.33
N CYS A 72 -18.83 -3.70 -1.24
CA CYS A 72 -19.81 -2.69 -0.90
C CYS A 72 -21.18 -3.37 -0.79
N ILE A 73 -21.66 -3.51 0.44
CA ILE A 73 -22.92 -4.18 0.73
C ILE A 73 -23.99 -3.18 1.14
N PRO A 74 -25.26 -3.38 0.74
CA PRO A 74 -26.36 -2.55 1.22
C PRO A 74 -26.39 -2.50 2.75
N SER A 75 -26.61 -1.33 3.32
CA SER A 75 -26.60 -1.17 4.79
C SER A 75 -27.75 -1.91 5.49
N ASP A 76 -28.82 -2.22 4.77
CA ASP A 76 -29.96 -3.01 5.20
C ASP A 76 -29.79 -4.53 4.96
N TRP A 77 -28.64 -4.96 4.43
CA TRP A 77 -28.40 -6.37 4.17
C TRP A 77 -28.34 -7.19 5.47
N LYS A 78 -29.33 -8.06 5.66
CA LYS A 78 -29.35 -9.08 6.72
C LYS A 78 -28.72 -10.35 6.16
N LYS A 79 -27.63 -10.79 6.80
CA LYS A 79 -27.07 -12.11 6.54
C LYS A 79 -28.05 -13.13 7.13
N GLU A 80 -28.78 -13.84 6.27
CA GLU A 80 -29.58 -15.02 6.64
C GLU A 80 -28.69 -16.16 7.14
#